data_AF-A0A1B9HVC1-F1
#
_entry.id   AF-A0A1B9HVC1-F1
#
_cell.length_a   1.000
_cell.length_b   1.000
_cell.length_c   1.000
_cell.angle_alpha   90.00
_cell.angle_beta   90.00
_cell.angle_gamma   90.00
#
_symmetry.space_group_name_H-M   'P 1'
#
loop_
_entity.id
_entity.type
_entity.pdbx_description
1 polymer ?
#
loop_
_entity_poly.entity_id
_entity_poly.type
_entity_poly.pdbx_seq_one_letter_code
_entity_poly.pdbx_strand_id
1 'polypeptide(L)'
;MSRILRRAFSAFPARAGPSTISSTTIFPSAPSVASTSPKAVRRRRTESPPHKSISLSPLSDADLYDLDTNKKFPFELEKDYQSLKSSSIFENESLTESEQRSLFLKGTAEWRSRVRGYAPRGKKSRHDFILSIMGGKRINAEEEQEPLNEESEEGEERIDPSKQIVGQRIYLPNIQIRLMRNHVPEGESYDPYIATFRIPPSMTKNDLRSYLSAVYNLDVTFIRTSNYVGTVGRLRTGEVVKKGGSNQNYKKAVVGLKEPFHYPDDVEELYAQGLKNGQGDALGLAREEWLENQYSINISKEMRNRAMFKYYKGARWRSRTHANLGNTMREIMKRREEREGKVSEEVQRRWSTIAEEALGSKSAEAQPQAA
;
A
#
# COMPACT_ATOMS: atom_id res chain seq x y z
N MET A 1 -32.73 -36.62 7.86
CA MET A 1 -31.96 -36.73 6.60
C MET A 1 -31.89 -35.36 5.95
N SER A 2 -30.67 -34.83 5.80
CA SER A 2 -30.34 -33.40 5.71
C SER A 2 -30.29 -32.84 4.28
N ARG A 3 -30.94 -31.68 4.09
CA ARG A 3 -30.98 -30.85 2.87
C ARG A 3 -29.69 -30.03 2.64
N ILE A 4 -28.54 -30.69 2.44
CA ILE A 4 -27.24 -30.00 2.30
C ILE A 4 -26.52 -30.25 0.94
N LEU A 5 -27.05 -31.09 0.05
CA LEU A 5 -26.31 -31.53 -1.16
C LEU A 5 -26.79 -30.98 -2.52
N ARG A 6 -27.25 -29.71 -2.62
CA ARG A 6 -27.71 -29.16 -3.92
C ARG A 6 -27.05 -27.88 -4.43
N ARG A 7 -25.87 -27.49 -3.92
CA ARG A 7 -25.27 -26.18 -4.28
C ARG A 7 -23.84 -26.23 -4.83
N ALA A 8 -23.50 -27.23 -5.65
CA ALA A 8 -22.13 -27.41 -6.17
C ALA A 8 -21.95 -27.31 -7.70
N PHE A 9 -22.97 -27.03 -8.53
CA PHE A 9 -22.81 -27.11 -10.00
C PHE A 9 -23.43 -25.96 -10.82
N SER A 10 -23.28 -24.70 -10.42
CA SER A 10 -23.75 -23.56 -11.24
C SER A 10 -22.74 -22.41 -11.36
N ALA A 11 -21.48 -22.74 -11.67
CA ALA A 11 -20.42 -21.75 -11.87
C ALA A 11 -19.57 -22.05 -13.11
N PHE A 12 -20.19 -22.06 -14.29
CA PHE A 12 -19.48 -21.85 -15.55
C PHE A 12 -20.36 -20.97 -16.46
N PRO A 13 -19.93 -19.74 -16.82
CA PRO A 13 -20.61 -18.97 -17.84
C PRO A 13 -20.41 -19.63 -19.22
N ALA A 14 -21.44 -19.59 -20.06
CA ALA A 14 -21.41 -20.15 -21.40
C ALA A 14 -20.31 -19.49 -22.26
N ARG A 15 -19.50 -20.34 -22.90
CA ARG A 15 -18.48 -20.00 -23.88
C ARG A 15 -19.15 -19.35 -25.10
N ALA A 16 -18.94 -18.06 -25.31
CA ALA A 16 -19.41 -17.36 -26.49
C ALA A 16 -18.73 -17.93 -27.74
N GLY A 17 -19.52 -18.37 -28.72
CA GLY A 17 -19.04 -18.86 -30.02
C GLY A 17 -18.55 -17.72 -30.94
N PRO A 18 -17.82 -18.05 -32.01
CA PRO A 18 -17.30 -17.07 -32.97
C PRO A 18 -18.42 -16.57 -33.89
N SER A 19 -18.75 -15.28 -33.80
CA SER A 19 -19.64 -14.62 -34.77
C SER A 19 -18.85 -14.24 -36.02
N THR A 20 -19.13 -14.94 -37.11
CA THR A 20 -18.77 -14.58 -38.49
C THR A 20 -19.58 -13.38 -38.95
N ILE A 21 -18.96 -12.21 -39.15
CA ILE A 21 -19.53 -11.15 -39.99
C ILE A 21 -18.40 -10.54 -40.83
N SER A 22 -18.52 -10.76 -42.13
CA SER A 22 -17.79 -10.11 -43.22
C SER A 22 -18.38 -8.73 -43.51
N SER A 23 -17.59 -7.67 -43.39
CA SER A 23 -17.84 -6.42 -44.13
C SER A 23 -16.54 -5.62 -44.28
N THR A 24 -15.94 -5.75 -45.46
CA THR A 24 -14.86 -4.90 -45.97
C THR A 24 -15.38 -3.49 -46.23
N THR A 25 -15.10 -2.56 -45.31
CA THR A 25 -15.06 -1.12 -45.59
C THR A 25 -13.74 -0.59 -45.05
N ILE A 26 -12.94 0.00 -45.94
CA ILE A 26 -11.51 0.33 -45.72
C ILE A 26 -11.31 1.66 -44.98
N PHE A 27 -12.39 2.32 -44.56
CA PHE A 27 -12.33 3.47 -43.65
C PHE A 27 -13.43 3.35 -42.60
N PRO A 28 -13.10 3.17 -41.30
CA PRO A 28 -14.10 3.31 -40.26
C PRO A 28 -14.53 4.78 -40.22
N SER A 29 -15.74 5.06 -40.68
CA SER A 29 -16.39 6.33 -40.38
C SER A 29 -16.37 6.52 -38.86
N ALA A 30 -15.87 7.66 -38.41
CA ALA A 30 -15.80 7.99 -37.00
C ALA A 30 -17.18 7.71 -36.36
N PRO A 31 -17.24 6.92 -35.28
CA PRO A 31 -18.51 6.57 -34.69
C PRO A 31 -19.25 7.85 -34.31
N SER A 32 -20.46 8.01 -34.84
CA SER A 32 -21.33 9.13 -34.51
C SER A 32 -21.36 9.33 -32.99
N VAL A 33 -21.37 10.59 -32.56
CA VAL A 33 -21.23 11.04 -31.15
C VAL A 33 -22.25 10.36 -30.20
N ALA A 34 -23.28 9.71 -30.73
CA ALA A 34 -24.19 8.84 -30.01
C ALA A 34 -23.52 7.61 -29.35
N SER A 35 -22.33 7.19 -29.80
CA SER A 35 -21.75 5.87 -29.47
C SER A 35 -21.04 5.76 -28.10
N THR A 36 -20.78 6.86 -27.40
CA THR A 36 -19.89 6.89 -26.21
C THR A 36 -20.58 6.73 -24.85
N SER A 37 -21.92 6.69 -24.79
CA SER A 37 -22.62 6.50 -23.52
C SER A 37 -22.55 5.03 -23.06
N PRO A 38 -22.18 4.75 -21.78
CA PRO A 38 -22.19 3.40 -21.23
C PRO A 38 -23.55 2.73 -21.46
N LYS A 39 -23.57 1.43 -21.79
CA LYS A 39 -24.81 0.67 -22.11
C LYS A 39 -25.91 0.84 -21.05
N ALA A 40 -25.53 0.90 -19.77
CA ALA A 40 -26.45 1.13 -18.66
C ALA A 40 -27.14 2.51 -18.72
N VAL A 41 -26.43 3.55 -19.15
CA VAL A 41 -26.98 4.91 -19.28
C VAL A 41 -27.94 4.98 -20.48
N ARG A 42 -27.61 4.31 -21.59
CA ARG A 42 -28.53 4.21 -22.73
C ARG A 42 -29.84 3.54 -22.34
N ARG A 43 -29.73 2.37 -21.70
CA ARG A 43 -30.89 1.61 -21.22
C ARG A 43 -31.77 2.45 -20.30
N ARG A 44 -31.17 3.20 -19.36
CA ARG A 44 -31.90 4.11 -18.48
C ARG A 44 -32.59 5.25 -19.23
N ARG A 45 -31.94 5.82 -20.26
CA ARG A 45 -32.54 6.88 -21.10
C ARG A 45 -33.68 6.37 -21.97
N THR A 46 -33.64 5.11 -22.40
CA THR A 46 -34.74 4.49 -23.16
C THR A 46 -35.90 4.08 -22.25
N GLU A 47 -35.61 3.56 -21.05
CA GLU A 47 -36.63 3.13 -20.09
C GLU A 47 -37.27 4.30 -19.33
N SER A 48 -36.56 5.42 -19.20
CA SER A 48 -37.04 6.63 -18.52
C SER A 48 -36.59 7.87 -19.30
N PRO A 49 -37.23 8.18 -20.44
CA PRO A 49 -36.91 9.40 -21.16
C PRO A 49 -37.13 10.60 -20.24
N PRO A 50 -36.28 11.64 -20.31
CA PRO A 50 -36.51 12.86 -19.56
C PRO A 50 -37.89 13.41 -19.90
N HIS A 51 -38.60 13.90 -18.89
CA HIS A 51 -39.93 14.49 -19.05
C HIS A 51 -39.87 15.65 -20.04
N LYS A 52 -40.88 15.82 -20.90
CA LYS A 52 -40.91 16.85 -21.97
C LYS A 52 -40.75 18.29 -21.45
N SER A 53 -41.04 18.52 -20.18
CA SER A 53 -40.86 19.82 -19.52
C SER A 53 -39.46 20.05 -18.93
N ILE A 54 -38.60 19.02 -18.91
CA ILE A 54 -37.20 19.20 -18.52
C ILE A 54 -36.52 19.88 -19.70
N SER A 55 -36.25 21.17 -19.54
CA SER A 55 -35.50 21.96 -20.51
C SER A 55 -34.22 21.21 -20.88
N LEU A 56 -33.94 21.14 -22.19
CA LEU A 56 -32.67 20.63 -22.68
C LEU A 56 -31.54 21.31 -21.89
N SER A 57 -30.46 20.57 -21.63
CA SER A 57 -29.29 21.17 -20.99
C SER A 57 -28.94 22.45 -21.76
N PRO A 58 -28.65 23.57 -21.08
CA PRO A 58 -28.40 24.85 -21.75
C PRO A 58 -27.21 24.79 -22.74
N LEU A 59 -26.31 23.82 -22.57
CA LEU A 59 -25.21 23.56 -23.51
C LEU A 59 -25.64 22.85 -24.81
N SER A 60 -26.84 22.27 -24.83
CA SER A 60 -27.40 21.50 -25.93
C SER A 60 -28.66 22.15 -26.52
N ASP A 61 -29.10 23.28 -25.99
CA ASP A 61 -30.21 24.05 -26.55
C ASP A 61 -29.67 24.88 -27.72
N ALA A 62 -30.07 24.55 -28.96
CA ALA A 62 -29.62 25.23 -30.17
C ALA A 62 -30.03 26.72 -30.14
N ASP A 63 -31.19 27.00 -29.55
CA ASP A 63 -31.75 28.34 -29.47
C ASP A 63 -30.84 29.28 -28.64
N LEU A 64 -30.09 28.76 -27.65
CA LEU A 64 -29.12 29.57 -26.88
C LEU A 64 -27.88 29.98 -27.70
N TYR A 65 -27.69 29.41 -28.88
CA TYR A 65 -26.64 29.80 -29.83
C TYR A 65 -27.13 30.83 -30.87
N ASP A 66 -28.45 30.95 -31.07
CA ASP A 66 -29.05 31.76 -32.13
C ASP A 66 -29.47 33.16 -31.62
N LEU A 67 -29.12 34.17 -32.42
CA LEU A 67 -29.31 35.60 -32.14
C LEU A 67 -30.78 36.01 -31.97
N ASP A 68 -31.66 35.32 -32.69
CA ASP A 68 -33.06 35.75 -32.87
C ASP A 68 -33.99 35.22 -31.78
N THR A 69 -33.53 34.24 -30.99
CA THR A 69 -34.34 33.70 -29.91
C THR A 69 -34.10 34.52 -28.65
N ASN A 70 -35.12 35.23 -28.17
CA ASN A 70 -35.09 36.03 -26.93
C ASN A 70 -34.91 35.20 -25.64
N LYS A 71 -34.32 34.00 -25.73
CA LYS A 71 -34.04 33.13 -24.60
C LYS A 71 -32.87 33.69 -23.79
N LYS A 72 -33.10 33.88 -22.49
CA LYS A 72 -32.08 34.37 -21.56
C LYS A 72 -31.16 33.22 -21.14
N PHE A 73 -29.88 33.53 -20.96
CA PHE A 73 -28.92 32.61 -20.36
C PHE A 73 -29.36 32.22 -18.94
N PRO A 74 -29.14 30.97 -18.53
CA PRO A 74 -29.26 30.58 -17.12
C PRO A 74 -28.35 31.45 -16.24
N PHE A 75 -28.86 31.87 -15.08
CA PHE A 75 -28.18 32.80 -14.18
C PHE A 75 -26.73 32.41 -13.84
N GLU A 76 -26.46 31.13 -13.61
CA GLU A 76 -25.10 30.66 -13.30
C GLU A 76 -24.13 30.81 -14.47
N LEU A 77 -24.59 30.54 -15.70
CA LEU A 77 -23.77 30.68 -16.90
C LEU A 77 -23.54 32.16 -17.24
N GLU A 78 -24.55 33.00 -17.01
CA GLU A 78 -24.42 34.45 -17.16
C GLU A 78 -23.38 35.00 -16.17
N LYS A 79 -23.43 34.58 -14.91
CA LYS A 79 -22.45 34.98 -13.89
C LYS A 79 -21.03 34.55 -14.27
N ASP A 80 -20.84 33.31 -14.73
CA ASP A 80 -19.54 32.81 -15.20
C ASP A 80 -19.04 33.62 -16.42
N TYR A 81 -19.92 33.92 -17.38
CA TYR A 81 -19.60 34.72 -18.57
C TYR A 81 -19.18 36.15 -18.21
N GLN A 82 -19.95 36.84 -17.37
CA GLN A 82 -19.63 38.20 -16.91
C GLN A 82 -18.34 38.23 -16.09
N SER A 83 -18.11 37.23 -15.24
CA SER A 83 -16.84 37.09 -14.50
C SER A 83 -15.65 36.96 -15.45
N LEU A 84 -15.78 36.13 -16.49
CA LEU A 84 -14.73 35.95 -17.49
C LEU A 84 -14.49 37.26 -18.23
N LYS A 85 -15.55 37.93 -18.70
CA LYS A 85 -15.49 39.23 -19.38
C LYS A 85 -14.82 40.33 -18.55
N SER A 86 -15.07 40.36 -17.25
CA SER A 86 -14.43 41.33 -16.33
C SER A 86 -12.93 41.08 -16.12
N SER A 87 -12.47 39.85 -16.34
CA SER A 87 -11.09 39.42 -16.04
C SER A 87 -10.16 39.37 -17.25
N SER A 88 -10.67 39.67 -18.45
CA SER A 88 -9.95 39.44 -19.70
C SER A 88 -10.16 40.51 -20.74
N ILE A 89 -9.14 40.73 -21.55
CA ILE A 89 -9.19 41.54 -22.77
C ILE A 89 -9.41 40.56 -23.93
N PHE A 90 -10.43 40.81 -24.76
CA PHE A 90 -10.68 40.00 -25.95
C PHE A 90 -10.09 40.70 -27.16
N GLU A 91 -9.33 39.96 -27.98
CA GLU A 91 -8.79 40.51 -29.23
C GLU A 91 -9.90 40.76 -30.27
N ASN A 92 -11.05 40.12 -30.08
CA ASN A 92 -12.22 40.20 -30.96
C ASN A 92 -13.30 41.15 -30.41
N GLU A 93 -12.96 42.43 -30.19
CA GLU A 93 -13.93 43.45 -29.76
C GLU A 93 -15.05 43.69 -30.79
N SER A 94 -14.84 43.31 -32.05
CA SER A 94 -15.81 43.46 -33.14
C SER A 94 -16.95 42.43 -33.10
N LEU A 95 -16.85 41.37 -32.29
CA LEU A 95 -17.90 40.37 -32.16
C LEU A 95 -19.07 40.90 -31.34
N THR A 96 -20.28 40.62 -31.79
CA THR A 96 -21.50 40.92 -31.03
C THR A 96 -21.52 40.13 -29.71
N GLU A 97 -22.15 40.69 -28.67
CA GLU A 97 -22.18 40.04 -27.34
C GLU A 97 -22.74 38.61 -27.39
N SER A 98 -23.70 38.39 -28.27
CA SER A 98 -24.32 37.10 -28.55
C SER A 98 -23.38 36.09 -29.22
N GLU A 99 -22.51 36.51 -30.14
CA GLU A 99 -21.45 35.66 -30.69
C GLU A 99 -20.41 35.29 -29.61
N GLN A 100 -20.09 36.23 -28.72
CA GLN A 100 -19.20 35.93 -27.58
C GLN A 100 -19.83 34.91 -26.63
N ARG A 101 -21.15 35.00 -26.39
CA ARG A 101 -21.91 34.04 -25.58
C ARG A 101 -21.97 32.66 -26.24
N SER A 102 -22.13 32.59 -27.56
CA SER A 102 -22.12 31.31 -28.28
C SER A 102 -20.74 30.63 -28.22
N LEU A 103 -19.65 31.40 -28.35
CA LEU A 103 -18.28 30.93 -28.15
C LEU A 103 -18.02 30.46 -26.71
N PHE A 104 -18.57 31.16 -25.71
CA PHE A 104 -18.51 30.74 -24.31
C PHE A 104 -19.24 29.40 -24.08
N LEU A 105 -20.43 29.21 -24.66
CA LEU A 105 -21.15 27.92 -24.57
C LEU A 105 -20.40 26.80 -25.26
N LYS A 106 -19.82 27.06 -26.44
CA LYS A 106 -18.96 26.11 -27.14
C LYS A 106 -17.76 25.71 -26.27
N GLY A 107 -17.06 26.68 -25.70
CA GLY A 107 -15.91 26.43 -24.83
C GLY A 107 -16.27 25.69 -23.54
N THR A 108 -17.41 25.99 -22.93
CA THR A 108 -17.88 25.25 -21.74
C THR A 108 -18.32 23.82 -22.06
N ALA A 109 -18.96 23.59 -23.22
CA ALA A 109 -19.30 22.26 -23.69
C ALA A 109 -18.04 21.41 -23.98
N GLU A 110 -17.05 21.99 -24.67
CA GLU A 110 -15.75 21.36 -24.93
C GLU A 110 -14.97 21.10 -23.64
N TRP A 111 -15.00 22.00 -22.66
CA TRP A 111 -14.37 21.78 -21.36
C TRP A 111 -15.00 20.58 -20.64
N ARG A 112 -16.33 20.50 -20.65
CA ARG A 112 -17.05 19.39 -20.02
C ARG A 112 -16.81 18.05 -20.71
N SER A 113 -16.61 18.03 -22.03
CA SER A 113 -16.22 16.81 -22.74
C SER A 113 -14.79 16.39 -22.39
N ARG A 114 -13.85 17.34 -22.24
CA ARG A 114 -12.46 17.09 -21.78
C ARG A 114 -12.40 16.45 -20.39
N VAL A 115 -13.13 17.01 -19.41
CA VAL A 115 -13.18 16.48 -18.02
C VAL A 115 -13.73 15.05 -17.97
N ARG A 116 -14.47 14.62 -18.99
CA ARG A 116 -15.11 13.29 -19.06
C ARG A 116 -14.29 12.18 -19.72
N GLY A 117 -13.02 12.41 -20.09
CA GLY A 117 -12.10 11.27 -20.30
C GLY A 117 -11.06 11.36 -21.41
N TYR A 118 -10.91 12.47 -22.11
CA TYR A 118 -9.82 12.63 -23.08
C TYR A 118 -9.33 14.09 -23.07
N ALA A 119 -8.23 14.37 -22.38
CA ALA A 119 -7.41 15.54 -22.69
C ALA A 119 -5.94 15.30 -22.31
N PRO A 120 -4.99 15.79 -23.13
CA PRO A 120 -3.56 15.70 -22.89
C PRO A 120 -3.16 16.48 -21.63
N ARG A 121 -2.07 16.03 -20.99
CA ARG A 121 -1.54 16.58 -19.74
C ARG A 121 -1.16 18.06 -19.90
N GLY A 122 -1.94 18.95 -19.30
CA GLY A 122 -1.62 20.36 -19.12
C GLY A 122 -2.64 21.01 -18.18
N LYS A 123 -2.17 21.59 -17.06
CA LYS A 123 -3.03 22.23 -16.03
C LYS A 123 -3.43 23.65 -16.47
N LYS A 124 -4.16 23.82 -17.58
CA LYS A 124 -4.81 25.11 -17.84
C LYS A 124 -6.12 25.16 -17.03
N SER A 125 -6.37 26.26 -16.32
CA SER A 125 -7.63 26.40 -15.57
C SER A 125 -8.82 26.44 -16.54
N ARG A 126 -10.03 26.11 -16.06
CA ARG A 126 -11.26 26.16 -16.88
C ARG A 126 -11.39 27.51 -17.60
N HIS A 127 -11.08 28.61 -16.90
CA HIS A 127 -11.18 29.95 -17.45
C HIS A 127 -10.16 30.19 -18.56
N ASP A 128 -8.91 29.75 -18.40
CA ASP A 128 -7.88 29.93 -19.44
C ASP A 128 -8.21 29.17 -20.72
N PHE A 129 -8.83 28.00 -20.55
CA PHE A 129 -9.29 27.22 -21.68
C PHE A 129 -10.44 27.90 -22.43
N ILE A 130 -11.45 28.40 -21.70
CA ILE A 130 -12.57 29.10 -22.31
C ILE A 130 -12.09 30.41 -22.96
N LEU A 131 -11.20 31.15 -22.30
CA LEU A 131 -10.55 32.35 -22.83
C LEU A 131 -9.82 32.07 -24.15
N SER A 132 -9.07 30.97 -24.21
CA SER A 132 -8.39 30.55 -25.44
C SER A 132 -9.35 30.27 -26.60
N ILE A 133 -10.58 29.82 -26.34
CA ILE A 133 -11.61 29.60 -27.37
C ILE A 133 -12.27 30.91 -27.79
N MET A 134 -12.46 31.82 -26.83
CA MET A 134 -13.05 33.14 -27.08
C MET A 134 -12.07 34.14 -27.70
N GLY A 135 -10.77 33.81 -27.75
CA GLY A 135 -9.72 34.74 -28.21
C GLY A 135 -9.39 35.83 -27.18
N GLY A 136 -9.49 35.52 -25.89
CA GLY A 136 -9.18 36.45 -24.80
C GLY A 136 -7.88 36.13 -24.07
N LYS A 137 -7.22 37.18 -23.57
CA LYS A 137 -6.06 37.12 -22.67
C LYS A 137 -6.44 37.68 -21.30
N ARG A 138 -5.87 37.15 -20.21
CA ARG A 138 -6.11 37.69 -18.86
C ARG A 138 -5.38 39.01 -18.70
N ILE A 139 -6.03 39.98 -18.07
CA ILE A 139 -5.47 41.32 -17.82
C ILE A 139 -4.15 41.25 -17.02
N ASN A 140 -4.00 40.27 -16.11
CA ASN A 140 -2.84 40.20 -15.21
C ASN A 140 -1.76 39.20 -15.67
N ALA A 141 -1.91 38.51 -16.80
CA ALA A 141 -0.95 37.47 -17.20
C ALA A 141 0.33 38.03 -17.83
N GLU A 142 0.34 39.31 -18.24
CA GLU A 142 1.51 39.97 -18.80
C GLU A 142 2.53 40.39 -17.72
N GLU A 143 2.14 40.47 -16.44
CA GLU A 143 3.07 40.79 -15.33
C GLU A 143 3.82 39.56 -14.79
N GLU A 144 3.40 38.33 -15.08
CA GLU A 144 3.98 37.10 -14.50
C GLU A 144 4.88 36.30 -15.49
N GLN A 145 5.13 36.79 -16.71
CA GLN A 145 5.91 36.08 -17.74
C GLN A 145 7.14 36.85 -18.25
N GLU A 146 7.81 37.60 -17.39
CA GLU A 146 9.24 37.88 -17.59
C GLU A 146 10.03 36.65 -17.11
N PRO A 147 10.77 35.93 -17.99
CA PRO A 147 11.64 34.85 -17.56
C PRO A 147 12.87 35.47 -16.86
N LEU A 148 12.87 35.46 -15.53
CA LEU A 148 14.05 35.72 -14.71
C LEU A 148 15.11 34.63 -14.96
N ASN A 149 15.89 34.85 -16.02
CA ASN A 149 17.25 34.38 -16.15
C ASN A 149 18.17 35.54 -15.77
N GLU A 150 19.28 35.16 -15.13
CA GLU A 150 20.45 35.98 -14.76
C GLU A 150 20.49 36.53 -13.31
N GLU A 151 21.21 35.75 -12.51
CA GLU A 151 22.29 36.20 -11.61
C GLU A 151 21.90 37.17 -10.48
N SER A 152 21.60 36.58 -9.33
CA SER A 152 21.80 37.22 -8.03
C SER A 152 22.48 36.21 -7.12
N GLU A 153 23.81 36.22 -7.18
CA GLU A 153 24.64 35.76 -6.09
C GLU A 153 24.51 36.78 -4.94
N GLU A 154 24.22 36.25 -3.74
CA GLU A 154 24.38 36.83 -2.39
C GLU A 154 23.09 36.83 -1.55
N GLY A 155 22.99 35.80 -0.69
CA GLY A 155 22.34 35.93 0.62
C GLY A 155 20.89 35.45 0.78
N GLU A 156 20.15 35.15 -0.29
CA GLU A 156 18.80 34.59 -0.12
C GLU A 156 18.85 33.07 0.01
N GLU A 157 18.52 32.55 1.20
CA GLU A 157 18.25 31.13 1.40
C GLU A 157 17.24 30.68 0.35
N ARG A 158 17.65 29.80 -0.57
CA ARG A 158 16.73 29.15 -1.51
C ARG A 158 15.63 28.48 -0.70
N ILE A 159 14.46 29.11 -0.64
CA ILE A 159 13.28 28.53 -0.01
C ILE A 159 12.92 27.33 -0.87
N ASP A 160 13.23 26.12 -0.37
CA ASP A 160 12.85 24.89 -1.06
C ASP A 160 11.35 24.97 -1.40
N PRO A 161 10.92 24.77 -2.66
CA PRO A 161 9.51 24.85 -3.03
C PRO A 161 8.66 23.79 -2.28
N SER A 162 9.29 22.76 -1.72
CA SER A 162 8.67 21.78 -0.83
C SER A 162 8.30 22.34 0.55
N LYS A 163 8.96 23.41 1.00
CA LYS A 163 8.72 24.12 2.27
C LYS A 163 7.76 25.30 2.12
N GLN A 164 7.45 25.73 0.90
CA GLN A 164 6.47 26.79 0.69
C GLN A 164 5.09 26.35 1.21
N ILE A 165 4.63 27.01 2.28
CA ILE A 165 3.37 26.70 2.94
C ILE A 165 2.21 27.21 2.08
N VAL A 166 1.67 26.35 1.23
CA VAL A 166 0.47 26.65 0.45
C VAL A 166 -0.75 26.18 1.25
N GLY A 167 -1.38 27.07 2.03
CA GLY A 167 -2.61 26.71 2.75
C GLY A 167 -3.06 27.65 3.87
N GLN A 168 -4.17 27.27 4.51
CA GLN A 168 -4.72 27.95 5.68
C GLN A 168 -3.83 27.72 6.91
N ARG A 169 -3.47 28.80 7.60
CA ARG A 169 -2.71 28.73 8.85
C ARG A 169 -3.61 28.21 9.98
N ILE A 170 -3.19 27.14 10.63
CA ILE A 170 -3.85 26.57 11.80
C ILE A 170 -2.92 26.77 13.00
N TYR A 171 -3.26 27.70 13.88
CA TYR A 171 -2.41 28.05 15.03
C TYR A 171 -2.47 27.00 16.15
N LEU A 172 -3.64 26.39 16.37
CA LEU A 172 -3.89 25.46 17.48
C LEU A 172 -4.50 24.15 16.95
N PRO A 173 -3.69 23.26 16.37
CA PRO A 173 -4.19 21.99 15.85
C PRO A 173 -4.60 21.05 16.98
N ASN A 174 -5.87 20.64 17.02
CA ASN A 174 -6.35 19.57 17.91
C ASN A 174 -6.32 18.22 17.18
N ILE A 175 -5.13 17.74 16.84
CA ILE A 175 -4.93 16.46 16.17
C ILE A 175 -4.05 15.54 17.00
N GLN A 176 -4.33 14.25 16.95
CA GLN A 176 -3.52 13.23 17.58
C GLN A 176 -2.90 12.34 16.51
N ILE A 177 -1.58 12.25 16.51
CA ILE A 177 -0.81 11.38 15.64
C ILE A 177 -0.08 10.38 16.52
N ARG A 178 -0.12 9.10 16.15
CA ARG A 178 0.57 8.04 16.89
C ARG A 178 1.63 7.40 16.02
N LEU A 179 2.88 7.44 16.46
CA LEU A 179 3.97 6.65 15.88
C LEU A 179 3.70 5.17 16.18
N MET A 180 3.83 4.33 15.16
CA MET A 180 3.62 2.88 15.23
C MET A 180 4.88 2.17 14.74
N ARG A 181 5.23 1.06 15.39
CA ARG A 181 6.29 0.18 14.87
C ARG A 181 5.96 -0.29 13.47
N ASN A 182 6.95 -0.27 12.60
CA ASN A 182 6.81 -0.84 11.27
C ASN A 182 6.66 -2.35 11.38
N HIS A 183 5.81 -2.91 10.53
CA HIS A 183 5.70 -4.35 10.40
C HIS A 183 6.78 -4.83 9.43
N VAL A 184 7.69 -5.67 9.91
CA VAL A 184 8.70 -6.34 9.09
C VAL A 184 8.26 -7.80 8.92
N PRO A 185 8.06 -8.29 7.69
CA PRO A 185 7.77 -9.70 7.47
C PRO A 185 8.97 -10.56 7.89
N GLU A 186 8.69 -11.82 8.25
CA GLU A 186 9.74 -12.74 8.71
C GLU A 186 10.81 -12.94 7.62
N GLY A 187 12.07 -12.69 7.95
CA GLY A 187 13.23 -12.85 7.05
C GLY A 187 13.66 -11.60 6.30
N GLU A 188 12.93 -10.48 6.39
CA GLU A 188 13.39 -9.18 5.87
C GLU A 188 14.05 -8.34 6.99
N SER A 189 15.01 -7.49 6.62
CA SER A 189 15.64 -6.54 7.54
C SER A 189 14.74 -5.32 7.77
N TYR A 190 14.80 -4.74 8.97
CA TYR A 190 14.09 -3.51 9.28
C TYR A 190 14.62 -2.32 8.45
N ASP A 191 13.73 -1.52 7.86
CA ASP A 191 14.11 -0.29 7.14
C ASP A 191 14.00 0.93 8.07
N PRO A 192 15.14 1.54 8.47
CA PRO A 192 15.14 2.67 9.39
C PRO A 192 14.74 3.99 8.74
N TYR A 193 14.72 4.08 7.41
CA TYR A 193 14.30 5.30 6.70
C TYR A 193 12.78 5.39 6.55
N ILE A 194 12.04 4.45 7.12
CA ILE A 194 10.58 4.43 7.07
C ILE A 194 10.02 4.59 8.47
N ALA A 195 9.00 5.44 8.62
CA ALA A 195 8.21 5.54 9.82
C ALA A 195 6.72 5.38 9.50
N THR A 196 5.99 4.67 10.36
CA THR A 196 4.54 4.50 10.23
C THR A 196 3.82 5.31 11.29
N PHE A 197 2.82 6.09 10.88
CA PHE A 197 1.94 6.83 11.76
C PHE A 197 0.48 6.40 11.59
N ARG A 198 -0.28 6.43 12.69
CA ARG A 198 -1.74 6.50 12.65
C ARG A 198 -2.16 7.95 12.75
N ILE A 199 -2.97 8.38 11.80
CA ILE A 199 -3.46 9.75 11.67
C ILE A 199 -4.99 9.76 11.57
N PRO A 200 -5.63 10.90 11.88
CA PRO A 200 -7.07 11.06 11.69
C PRO A 200 -7.48 10.83 10.22
N PRO A 201 -8.64 10.20 9.94
CA PRO A 201 -9.10 9.98 8.57
C PRO A 201 -9.30 11.26 7.75
N SER A 202 -9.54 12.41 8.40
CA SER A 202 -9.68 13.72 7.75
C SER A 202 -8.35 14.31 7.29
N MET A 203 -7.22 13.93 7.88
CA MET A 203 -5.92 14.55 7.65
C MET A 203 -5.34 14.18 6.27
N THR A 204 -4.88 15.16 5.50
CA THR A 204 -4.29 14.93 4.17
C THR A 204 -2.78 14.68 4.24
N LYS A 205 -2.17 14.30 3.09
CA LYS A 205 -0.71 14.10 2.99
C LYS A 205 0.06 15.40 3.20
N ASN A 206 -0.47 16.51 2.67
CA ASN A 206 0.17 17.82 2.77
C ASN A 206 0.09 18.31 4.22
N ASP A 207 -1.07 18.16 4.87
CA ASP A 207 -1.22 18.51 6.29
C ASP A 207 -0.22 17.74 7.16
N LEU A 208 -0.02 16.45 6.88
CA LEU A 208 0.94 15.63 7.63
C LEU A 208 2.38 16.10 7.41
N ARG A 209 2.76 16.38 6.17
CA ARG A 209 4.09 16.91 5.84
C ARG A 209 4.35 18.22 6.57
N SER A 210 3.43 19.18 6.46
CA SER A 210 3.54 20.48 7.12
C SER A 210 3.56 20.34 8.64
N TYR A 211 2.75 19.45 9.21
CA TYR A 211 2.72 19.20 10.65
C TYR A 211 4.03 18.60 11.18
N LEU A 212 4.56 17.58 10.49
CA LEU A 212 5.82 16.95 10.90
C LEU A 212 7.02 17.92 10.79
N SER A 213 7.05 18.73 9.73
CA SER A 213 8.08 19.75 9.55
C SER A 213 7.95 20.87 10.61
N ALA A 214 6.76 21.44 10.81
CA ALA A 214 6.60 22.59 11.70
C ALA A 214 6.64 22.26 13.20
N VAL A 215 6.13 21.07 13.62
CA VAL A 215 6.04 20.71 15.04
C VAL A 215 7.25 19.89 15.50
N TYR A 216 7.77 19.02 14.64
CA TYR A 216 8.84 18.08 15.01
C TYR A 216 10.15 18.34 14.28
N ASN A 217 10.25 19.36 13.41
CA ASN A 217 11.40 19.60 12.54
C ASN A 217 11.84 18.35 11.77
N LEU A 218 10.86 17.53 11.37
CA LEU A 218 11.11 16.25 10.71
C LEU A 218 10.93 16.39 9.20
N ASP A 219 12.04 16.32 8.47
CA ASP A 219 12.05 16.34 7.01
C ASP A 219 11.65 14.99 6.41
N VAL A 220 10.67 15.02 5.51
CA VAL A 220 10.06 13.82 4.92
C VAL A 220 10.21 13.81 3.41
N THR A 221 10.67 12.67 2.87
CA THR A 221 10.89 12.49 1.42
C THR A 221 9.59 12.15 0.70
N PHE A 222 8.85 11.14 1.17
CA PHE A 222 7.58 10.74 0.61
C PHE A 222 6.57 10.35 1.68
N ILE A 223 5.28 10.44 1.33
CA ILE A 223 4.17 10.01 2.19
C ILE A 223 3.20 9.14 1.40
N ARG A 224 3.00 7.91 1.87
CA ARG A 224 1.97 6.98 1.38
C ARG A 224 0.91 6.81 2.45
N THR A 225 -0.35 6.97 2.08
CA THR A 225 -1.47 6.87 3.03
C THR A 225 -2.44 5.78 2.60
N SER A 226 -2.95 5.03 3.56
CA SER A 226 -4.02 4.06 3.36
C SER A 226 -5.09 4.20 4.45
N ASN A 227 -6.36 4.14 4.05
CA ASN A 227 -7.49 4.20 4.98
C ASN A 227 -7.81 2.78 5.46
N TYR A 228 -7.74 2.56 6.77
CA TYR A 228 -8.20 1.34 7.40
C TYR A 228 -9.62 1.53 7.90
N VAL A 229 -10.53 0.70 7.41
CA VAL A 229 -11.91 0.65 7.86
C VAL A 229 -12.05 -0.55 8.78
N GLY A 230 -12.64 -0.33 9.96
CA GLY A 230 -12.90 -1.37 10.94
C GLY A 230 -13.76 -2.50 10.37
N THR A 231 -13.56 -3.71 10.87
CA THR A 231 -14.30 -4.89 10.40
C THR A 231 -15.80 -4.76 10.71
N VAL A 232 -16.63 -5.11 9.74
CA VAL A 232 -18.08 -5.19 9.94
C VAL A 232 -18.40 -6.57 10.52
N GLY A 233 -19.14 -6.59 11.63
CA GLY A 233 -19.59 -7.80 12.27
C GLY A 233 -21.09 -7.79 12.54
N ARG A 234 -21.56 -8.83 13.23
CA ARG A 234 -22.93 -8.89 13.74
C ARG A 234 -22.92 -8.92 15.26
N LEU A 235 -23.82 -8.16 15.87
CA LEU A 235 -24.12 -8.28 17.29
C LEU A 235 -24.83 -9.61 17.56
N ARG A 236 -24.91 -10.00 18.85
CA ARG A 236 -25.68 -11.19 19.27
C ARG A 236 -27.15 -11.12 18.79
N THR A 237 -27.70 -9.92 18.69
CA THR A 237 -29.06 -9.62 18.21
C THR A 237 -29.22 -9.78 16.68
N GLY A 238 -28.13 -9.98 15.93
CA GLY A 238 -28.14 -10.13 14.48
C GLY A 238 -27.93 -8.83 13.68
N GLU A 239 -27.97 -7.67 14.34
CA GLU A 239 -27.71 -6.37 13.74
C GLU A 239 -26.26 -6.28 13.22
N VAL A 240 -26.09 -5.73 12.01
CA VAL A 240 -24.79 -5.54 11.38
C VAL A 240 -24.16 -4.25 11.91
N VAL A 241 -23.10 -4.37 12.69
CA VAL A 241 -22.41 -3.25 13.33
C VAL A 241 -20.91 -3.34 13.09
N LYS A 242 -20.23 -2.20 12.98
CA LYS A 242 -18.76 -2.15 12.94
C LYS A 242 -18.20 -2.60 14.29
N LYS A 243 -17.45 -3.71 14.30
CA LYS A 243 -16.81 -4.23 15.51
C LYS A 243 -15.77 -3.22 16.00
N GLY A 244 -15.92 -2.76 17.25
CA GLY A 244 -15.01 -1.79 17.88
C GLY A 244 -15.32 -0.31 17.61
N GLY A 245 -16.43 0.00 16.95
CA GLY A 245 -16.92 1.38 16.78
C GLY A 245 -16.05 2.26 15.86
N SER A 246 -16.16 3.59 16.03
CA SER A 246 -15.42 4.57 15.22
C SER A 246 -13.91 4.48 15.44
N ASN A 247 -13.47 4.08 16.63
CA ASN A 247 -12.06 4.04 17.04
C ASN A 247 -11.20 3.06 16.22
N GLN A 248 -11.82 2.12 15.51
CA GLN A 248 -11.12 1.19 14.63
C GLN A 248 -10.84 1.77 13.23
N ASN A 249 -11.50 2.89 12.87
CA ASN A 249 -11.22 3.57 11.62
C ASN A 249 -10.06 4.53 11.83
N TYR A 250 -8.96 4.28 11.14
CA TYR A 250 -7.80 5.18 11.16
C TYR A 250 -7.19 5.23 9.76
N LYS A 251 -6.44 6.30 9.49
CA LYS A 251 -5.61 6.37 8.30
C LYS A 251 -4.17 6.05 8.73
N LYS A 252 -3.54 5.11 8.04
CA LYS A 252 -2.11 4.80 8.20
C LYS A 252 -1.35 5.68 7.23
N ALA A 253 -0.31 6.33 7.71
CA ALA A 253 0.65 7.05 6.88
C ALA A 253 2.01 6.38 7.03
N VAL A 254 2.56 5.91 5.92
CA VAL A 254 3.95 5.44 5.81
C VAL A 254 4.75 6.61 5.25
N VAL A 255 5.74 7.04 6.00
CA VAL A 255 6.53 8.24 5.75
C VAL A 255 7.98 7.82 5.51
N GLY A 256 8.57 8.29 4.42
CA GLY A 256 10.00 8.19 4.18
C GLY A 256 10.71 9.34 4.90
N LEU A 257 11.65 9.01 5.76
CA LEU A 257 12.49 9.93 6.51
C LEU A 257 13.74 10.28 5.69
N LYS A 258 14.31 11.46 5.94
CA LYS A 258 15.63 11.83 5.42
C LYS A 258 16.76 11.19 6.23
N GLU A 259 16.54 11.06 7.54
CA GLU A 259 17.49 10.48 8.50
C GLU A 259 16.96 9.12 9.00
N PRO A 260 17.83 8.12 9.25
CA PRO A 260 17.41 6.83 9.74
C PRO A 260 16.92 6.92 11.20
N PHE A 261 15.88 6.17 11.52
CA PHE A 261 15.30 6.12 12.85
C PHE A 261 15.13 4.67 13.33
N HIS A 262 15.72 4.37 14.49
CA HIS A 262 15.53 3.11 15.21
C HIS A 262 14.73 3.33 16.49
N TYR A 263 13.96 2.32 16.87
CA TYR A 263 13.27 2.36 18.16
C TYR A 263 14.28 2.14 19.28
N PRO A 264 14.07 2.74 20.47
CA PRO A 264 15.01 2.60 21.59
C PRO A 264 15.11 1.16 22.12
N ASP A 265 14.16 0.29 21.78
CA ASP A 265 14.17 -1.12 22.15
C ASP A 265 14.54 -2.05 20.99
N ASP A 266 15.04 -1.50 19.88
CA ASP A 266 15.53 -2.27 18.74
C ASP A 266 16.86 -2.94 19.08
N VAL A 267 16.85 -4.27 19.18
CA VAL A 267 18.02 -5.04 19.65
C VAL A 267 19.15 -5.01 18.63
N GLU A 268 18.82 -5.00 17.33
CA GLU A 268 19.82 -4.98 16.25
C GLU A 268 20.66 -3.70 16.27
N GLU A 269 20.02 -2.55 16.48
CA GLU A 269 20.72 -1.27 16.61
C GLU A 269 21.54 -1.20 17.91
N LEU A 270 21.06 -1.80 19.02
CA LEU A 270 21.84 -1.87 20.25
C LEU A 270 23.13 -2.68 20.07
N TYR A 271 23.08 -3.79 19.31
CA TYR A 271 24.29 -4.52 18.92
C TYR A 271 25.21 -3.65 18.05
N ALA A 272 24.67 -2.95 17.04
CA ALA A 272 25.45 -2.07 16.17
C ALA A 272 26.10 -0.90 16.93
N GLN A 273 25.39 -0.30 17.89
CA GLN A 273 25.91 0.75 18.77
C GLN A 273 26.98 0.24 19.72
N GLY A 274 26.77 -0.92 20.32
CA GLY A 274 27.78 -1.58 21.16
C GLY A 274 29.08 -1.82 20.40
N LEU A 275 28.97 -2.27 19.14
CA LEU A 275 30.13 -2.47 18.27
C LEU A 275 30.82 -1.15 17.90
N LYS A 276 30.07 -0.11 17.53
CA LYS A 276 30.61 1.24 17.25
C LYS A 276 31.32 1.87 18.45
N ASN A 277 30.79 1.65 19.65
CA ASN A 277 31.33 2.18 20.90
C ASN A 277 32.47 1.33 21.48
N GLY A 278 32.84 0.21 20.83
CA GLY A 278 33.87 -0.72 21.31
C GLY A 278 33.44 -1.59 22.50
N GLN A 279 32.16 -1.60 22.85
CA GLN A 279 31.58 -2.44 23.91
C GLN A 279 31.16 -3.84 23.41
N GLY A 280 31.22 -4.07 22.09
CA GLY A 280 30.81 -5.33 21.47
C GLY A 280 29.31 -5.61 21.67
N ASP A 281 28.97 -6.86 21.95
CA ASP A 281 27.57 -7.33 22.03
C ASP A 281 26.91 -7.08 23.40
N ALA A 282 27.61 -6.45 24.34
CA ALA A 282 27.19 -6.34 25.73
C ALA A 282 25.84 -5.62 25.90
N LEU A 283 25.58 -4.55 25.13
CA LEU A 283 24.34 -3.77 25.22
C LEU A 283 23.11 -4.57 24.75
N GLY A 284 23.24 -5.31 23.65
CA GLY A 284 22.17 -6.16 23.14
C GLY A 284 21.85 -7.31 24.09
N LEU A 285 22.88 -8.00 24.60
CA LEU A 285 22.74 -9.09 25.56
C LEU A 285 22.10 -8.61 26.88
N ALA A 286 22.55 -7.48 27.42
CA ALA A 286 21.97 -6.91 28.64
C ALA A 286 20.47 -6.57 28.45
N ARG A 287 20.09 -6.12 27.26
CA ARG A 287 18.69 -5.85 26.93
C ARG A 287 17.87 -7.14 26.82
N GLU A 288 18.40 -8.16 26.17
CA GLU A 288 17.76 -9.47 26.07
C GLU A 288 17.58 -10.13 27.44
N GLU A 289 18.62 -10.08 28.29
CA GLU A 289 18.56 -10.59 29.66
C GLU A 289 17.51 -9.83 30.48
N TRP A 290 17.45 -8.50 30.37
CA TRP A 290 16.41 -7.70 31.04
C TRP A 290 15.00 -8.09 30.56
N LEU A 291 14.81 -8.30 29.25
CA LEU A 291 13.54 -8.73 28.68
C LEU A 291 13.14 -10.13 29.18
N GLU A 292 14.10 -11.06 29.27
CA GLU A 292 13.85 -12.39 29.80
C GLU A 292 13.51 -12.35 31.29
N ASN A 293 14.21 -11.54 32.08
CA ASN A 293 13.95 -11.39 33.52
C ASN A 293 12.57 -10.76 33.78
N GLN A 294 12.18 -9.74 33.00
CA GLN A 294 10.94 -9.00 33.22
C GLN A 294 9.70 -9.70 32.66
N TYR A 295 9.84 -10.40 31.53
CA TYR A 295 8.70 -10.97 30.79
C TYR A 295 8.75 -12.50 30.63
N SER A 296 9.84 -13.15 31.02
CA SER A 296 10.03 -14.61 30.91
C SER A 296 9.69 -15.12 29.51
N ILE A 297 10.26 -14.47 28.48
CA ILE A 297 9.90 -14.69 27.08
C ILE A 297 10.16 -16.14 26.68
N ASN A 298 11.31 -16.70 27.05
CA ASN A 298 11.67 -18.07 26.72
C ASN A 298 10.78 -19.08 27.44
N ILE A 299 10.49 -18.86 28.72
CA ILE A 299 9.54 -19.70 29.48
C ILE A 299 8.16 -19.66 28.80
N SER A 300 7.69 -18.48 28.37
CA SER A 300 6.40 -18.34 27.70
C SER A 300 6.38 -19.03 26.33
N LYS A 301 7.48 -18.97 25.57
CA LYS A 301 7.66 -19.67 24.29
C LYS A 301 7.65 -21.18 24.52
N GLU A 302 8.37 -21.67 25.52
CA GLU A 302 8.40 -23.09 25.88
C GLU A 302 7.01 -23.59 26.31
N MET A 303 6.32 -22.84 27.19
CA MET A 303 4.95 -23.15 27.61
C MET A 303 3.98 -23.16 26.43
N ARG A 304 4.10 -22.20 25.51
CA ARG A 304 3.29 -22.15 24.27
C ARG A 304 3.57 -23.34 23.38
N ASN A 305 4.85 -23.69 23.17
CA ASN A 305 5.24 -24.86 22.39
C ASN A 305 4.68 -26.13 23.04
N ARG A 306 4.82 -26.28 24.36
CA ARG A 306 4.29 -27.42 25.12
C ARG A 306 2.76 -27.48 25.05
N ALA A 307 2.07 -26.35 25.15
CA ALA A 307 0.62 -26.28 24.99
C ALA A 307 0.19 -26.65 23.56
N MET A 308 0.85 -26.09 22.54
CA MET A 308 0.64 -26.44 21.13
C MET A 308 0.87 -27.94 20.91
N PHE A 309 1.94 -28.52 21.45
CA PHE A 309 2.19 -29.97 21.41
C PHE A 309 1.06 -30.78 22.07
N LYS A 310 0.48 -30.31 23.18
CA LYS A 310 -0.70 -30.96 23.79
C LYS A 310 -1.94 -30.87 22.89
N TYR A 311 -2.20 -29.70 22.29
CA TYR A 311 -3.32 -29.52 21.35
C TYR A 311 -3.18 -30.39 20.10
N TYR A 312 -1.99 -30.44 19.49
CA TYR A 312 -1.72 -31.31 18.35
C TYR A 312 -1.73 -32.81 18.72
N LYS A 313 -1.35 -33.18 19.94
CA LYS A 313 -1.49 -34.57 20.43
C LYS A 313 -2.95 -35.01 20.59
N GLY A 314 -3.88 -34.08 20.85
CA GLY A 314 -5.30 -34.39 21.05
C GLY A 314 -6.09 -34.71 19.78
N ALA A 315 -5.60 -34.29 18.60
CA ALA A 315 -6.22 -34.60 17.31
C ALA A 315 -5.66 -35.91 16.73
N ARG A 316 -5.99 -37.05 17.36
CA ARG A 316 -5.74 -38.41 16.83
C ARG A 316 -4.30 -38.68 16.39
N TRP A 317 -3.32 -38.60 17.30
CA TRP A 317 -1.97 -39.07 17.02
C TRP A 317 -1.86 -40.60 17.15
N ARG A 318 -2.53 -41.32 16.24
CA ARG A 318 -2.24 -42.65 15.67
C ARG A 318 -1.96 -43.83 16.63
N SER A 319 -2.43 -45.01 16.23
CA SER A 319 -2.24 -46.28 16.96
C SER A 319 -0.76 -46.57 17.23
N ARG A 320 -0.51 -47.32 18.32
CA ARG A 320 0.79 -47.87 18.77
C ARG A 320 1.64 -48.57 17.68
N THR A 321 1.08 -48.77 16.49
CA THR A 321 1.62 -49.58 15.39
C THR A 321 2.29 -48.79 14.25
N HIS A 322 2.20 -47.46 14.18
CA HIS A 322 2.89 -46.71 13.11
C HIS A 322 4.34 -46.38 13.48
N ALA A 323 5.27 -46.78 12.60
CA ALA A 323 6.70 -46.53 12.69
C ALA A 323 7.01 -45.05 12.95
N ASN A 324 7.40 -44.74 14.19
CA ASN A 324 7.73 -43.39 14.63
C ASN A 324 9.24 -43.21 14.53
N LEU A 325 9.70 -42.17 13.83
CA LEU A 325 11.13 -41.87 13.63
C LEU A 325 11.89 -41.80 14.97
N GLY A 326 11.24 -41.36 16.04
CA GLY A 326 11.84 -41.32 17.37
C GLY A 326 12.01 -42.70 18.03
N ASN A 327 11.13 -43.67 17.74
CA ASN A 327 11.28 -45.04 18.19
C ASN A 327 12.33 -45.76 17.34
N THR A 328 12.34 -45.54 16.02
CA THR A 328 13.38 -46.10 15.15
C THR A 328 14.74 -45.53 15.52
N MET A 329 14.86 -44.23 15.84
CA MET A 329 16.13 -43.66 16.30
C MET A 329 16.57 -44.21 17.67
N ARG A 330 15.65 -44.39 18.62
CA ARG A 330 15.98 -45.05 19.89
C ARG A 330 16.44 -46.49 19.67
N GLU A 331 15.80 -47.22 18.77
CA GLU A 331 16.19 -48.59 18.43
C GLU A 331 17.53 -48.64 17.68
N ILE A 332 17.80 -47.69 16.78
CA ILE A 332 19.09 -47.54 16.11
C ILE A 332 20.19 -47.24 17.13
N MET A 333 19.95 -46.31 18.07
CA MET A 333 20.92 -46.00 19.13
C MET A 333 21.19 -47.22 20.01
N LYS A 334 20.14 -47.95 20.42
CA LYS A 334 20.30 -49.20 21.18
C LYS A 334 21.12 -50.24 20.41
N ARG A 335 20.83 -50.46 19.13
CA ARG A 335 21.59 -51.39 18.28
C ARG A 335 23.02 -50.94 18.04
N ARG A 336 23.28 -49.63 18.03
CA ARG A 336 24.63 -49.06 17.91
C ARG A 336 25.43 -49.31 19.17
N GLU A 337 24.84 -49.06 20.34
CA GLU A 337 25.45 -49.34 21.64
C GLU A 337 25.75 -50.84 21.81
N GLU A 338 24.81 -51.72 21.45
CA GLU A 338 25.03 -53.18 21.46
C GLU A 338 26.18 -53.61 20.52
N ARG A 339 26.32 -52.94 19.37
CA ARG A 339 27.41 -53.22 18.42
C ARG A 339 28.74 -52.72 18.94
N GLU A 340 28.79 -51.50 19.46
CA GLU A 340 30.00 -50.90 20.04
C GLU A 340 30.48 -51.70 21.25
N GLY A 341 29.56 -52.20 22.09
CA GLY A 341 29.85 -53.13 23.17
C GLY A 341 30.51 -54.42 22.68
N LYS A 342 29.90 -55.12 21.71
CA LYS A 342 30.48 -56.35 21.14
C LYS A 342 31.86 -56.13 20.51
N VAL A 343 32.04 -55.02 19.79
CA VAL A 343 33.34 -54.66 19.20
C VAL A 343 34.38 -54.44 20.31
N SER A 344 34.01 -53.76 21.40
CA SER A 344 34.92 -53.54 22.52
C SER A 344 35.33 -54.84 23.22
N GLU A 345 34.40 -55.79 23.40
CA GLU A 345 34.66 -57.11 23.98
C GLU A 345 35.58 -57.94 23.08
N GLU A 346 35.35 -57.95 21.76
CA GLU A 346 36.21 -58.66 20.81
C GLU A 346 37.63 -58.08 20.75
N VAL A 347 37.76 -56.75 20.79
CA VAL A 347 39.06 -56.09 20.85
C VAL A 347 39.79 -56.50 22.13
N GLN A 348 39.14 -56.45 23.29
CA GLN A 348 39.72 -56.91 24.56
C GLN A 348 40.18 -58.37 24.48
N ARG A 349 39.35 -59.25 23.92
CA ARG A 349 39.67 -60.67 23.74
C ARG A 349 40.88 -60.88 22.83
N ARG A 350 41.00 -60.13 21.74
CA ARG A 350 42.18 -60.23 20.84
C ARG A 350 43.45 -59.71 21.51
N TRP A 351 43.34 -58.64 22.29
CA TRP A 351 44.48 -58.13 23.06
C TRP A 351 44.94 -59.10 24.13
N SER A 352 44.01 -59.78 24.82
CA SER A 352 44.39 -60.81 25.81
C SER A 352 45.08 -62.01 25.15
N THR A 353 44.61 -62.48 24.00
CA THR A 353 45.28 -63.59 23.28
C THR A 353 46.68 -63.21 22.81
N ILE A 354 46.86 -61.99 22.28
CA ILE A 354 48.18 -61.50 21.87
C ILE A 354 49.13 -61.41 23.08
N ALA A 355 48.62 -60.96 24.23
CA ALA A 355 49.42 -60.88 25.46
C ALA A 355 49.84 -62.27 25.95
N GLU A 356 48.94 -63.26 25.91
CA GLU A 356 49.24 -64.66 26.26
C GLU A 356 50.26 -65.29 25.28
N GLU A 357 50.13 -65.08 23.98
CA GLU A 357 51.09 -65.54 22.97
C GLU A 357 52.47 -64.91 23.16
N ALA A 358 52.53 -63.62 23.50
CA ALA A 358 53.77 -62.90 23.80
C ALA A 358 54.45 -63.37 25.10
N LEU A 359 53.68 -63.86 26.08
CA LEU A 359 54.20 -64.47 27.30
C LEU A 359 54.67 -65.92 27.04
N GLY A 360 53.91 -66.68 26.26
CA GLY A 360 54.22 -68.06 25.88
C GLY A 360 55.48 -68.18 25.02
N SER A 361 55.71 -67.25 24.08
CA SER A 361 56.93 -67.22 23.26
C SER A 361 58.20 -67.00 24.09
N LYS A 362 58.14 -66.14 25.12
CA LYS A 362 59.26 -65.93 26.06
C LYS A 362 59.60 -67.16 26.91
N SER A 363 58.63 -68.03 27.19
CA SER A 363 58.89 -69.29 27.90
C SER A 363 59.50 -70.38 27.00
N ALA A 364 59.31 -70.32 25.68
CA ALA A 364 59.86 -71.29 24.73
C ALA A 364 61.34 -71.03 24.38
N GLU A 365 61.82 -69.78 24.43
CA GLU A 365 63.24 -69.43 24.22
C GLU A 365 64.14 -69.70 25.45
N ALA A 366 63.57 -70.04 26.60
CA ALA A 366 64.32 -70.22 27.85
C ALA A 366 64.67 -71.69 28.18
N GLN A 367 64.64 -72.62 27.22
CA GLN A 367 65.25 -73.95 27.40
C GLN A 367 66.73 -73.90 27.02
N PRO A 368 67.66 -73.89 28.00
CA PRO A 368 69.08 -74.03 27.70
C PRO A 368 69.33 -75.44 27.15
N GLN A 369 69.92 -75.53 25.96
CA GLN A 369 70.49 -76.76 25.45
C GLN A 369 71.57 -77.23 26.44
N ALA A 370 71.25 -78.23 27.24
CA ALA A 370 72.22 -78.93 28.08
C ALA A 370 73.07 -79.82 27.16
N ALA A 371 74.37 -79.52 27.14
CA ALA A 371 75.42 -80.26 26.45
C ALA A 371 75.87 -81.50 27.24
#